data_AF-A0A1I7MJZ1-F1
#
_entry.id   AF-A0A1I7MJZ1-F1
#
_cell.length_a   1.000
_cell.length_b   1.000
_cell.length_c   1.000
_cell.angle_alpha   90.00
_cell.angle_beta   90.00
_cell.angle_gamma   90.00
#
_symmetry.space_group_name_H-M   'P 1'
#
loop_
_entity.id
_entity.type
_entity.pdbx_description
1 polymer ?
#
loop_
_entity_poly.entity_id
_entity_poly.type
_entity_poly.pdbx_seq_one_letter_code
_entity_poly.pdbx_strand_id
1 'polypeptide(L)'
;MTGEQTPTGETRLALKRRARRIHRDLGQAYPYAVAELDFTTPFELLVATVLSAQTTDVRVNMTTPALFARFPDAEAMAHADERELQELVRPTGFYRNKAAAIQGLSRALVDRFGGEVPGKLEDLVTLPGVGRKTAFVVLGNAFGQPGITVDTHFGRLARRLGFTDQTDPVKVEHEVAALFEKRDWTDLSNRLVFHGRRVCHAKRPACGACPVARLCPSYGEGETDPESAKTLLKYELAPGREELLERMLAGATRAQLRAEGYGLGA
;
A
#
# COMPACT_ATOMS: atom_id res chain seq x y z
N MET A 1 -28.02 13.78 24.45
CA MET A 1 -26.82 13.74 23.58
C MET A 1 -26.40 12.29 23.45
N THR A 2 -26.91 11.59 22.45
CA THR A 2 -26.47 10.23 22.12
C THR A 2 -25.06 10.32 21.57
N GLY A 3 -24.06 10.13 22.43
CA GLY A 3 -22.67 10.06 21.99
C GLY A 3 -22.56 8.99 20.91
N GLU A 4 -21.97 9.35 19.77
CA GLU A 4 -21.71 8.44 18.66
C GLU A 4 -20.95 7.23 19.21
N GLN A 5 -21.60 6.06 19.23
CA GLN A 5 -21.01 4.84 19.78
C GLN A 5 -19.81 4.45 18.92
N THR A 6 -18.65 4.23 19.56
CA THR A 6 -17.47 3.71 18.87
C THR A 6 -17.48 2.17 18.88
N PRO A 7 -16.77 1.50 17.95
CA PRO A 7 -16.71 0.04 17.89
C PRO A 7 -16.33 -0.65 19.21
N THR A 8 -15.52 0.02 20.03
CA THR A 8 -14.96 -0.52 21.28
C THR A 8 -15.72 -0.05 22.53
N GLY A 9 -16.79 0.72 22.37
CA GLY A 9 -17.53 1.33 23.48
C GLY A 9 -16.81 2.49 24.17
N GLU A 10 -15.60 2.87 23.73
CA GLU A 10 -14.88 4.02 24.26
C GLU A 10 -15.45 5.35 23.72
N THR A 11 -15.10 6.48 24.35
CA THR A 11 -15.51 7.79 23.81
C THR A 11 -14.80 8.09 22.49
N ARG A 12 -15.42 8.87 21.60
CA ARG A 12 -14.78 9.29 20.33
C ARG A 12 -13.40 9.96 20.54
N LEU A 13 -13.24 10.71 21.62
CA LEU A 13 -11.96 11.32 22.00
C LEU A 13 -10.92 10.26 22.41
N ALA A 14 -11.31 9.26 23.20
CA ALA A 14 -10.42 8.14 23.57
C ALA A 14 -9.98 7.35 22.34
N LEU A 15 -10.91 7.03 21.43
CA LEU A 15 -10.61 6.37 20.16
C LEU A 15 -9.60 7.18 19.34
N LYS A 16 -9.82 8.49 19.18
CA LYS A 16 -8.90 9.37 18.46
C LYS A 16 -7.50 9.38 19.07
N ARG A 17 -7.39 9.42 20.40
CA ARG A 17 -6.10 9.36 21.12
C ARG A 17 -5.40 8.02 20.91
N ARG A 18 -6.14 6.91 21.01
CA ARG A 18 -5.62 5.55 20.82
C ARG A 18 -5.16 5.32 19.39
N ALA A 19 -5.99 5.67 18.40
CA ALA A 19 -5.67 5.56 16.98
C ALA A 19 -4.41 6.34 16.60
N ARG A 20 -4.28 7.59 17.09
CA ARG A 20 -3.08 8.41 16.87
C ARG A 20 -1.85 7.86 17.58
N ARG A 21 -2.00 7.22 18.75
CA ARG A 21 -0.88 6.54 19.42
C ARG A 21 -0.42 5.32 18.64
N ILE A 22 -1.35 4.47 18.18
CA ILE A 22 -1.07 3.34 17.31
C ILE A 22 -0.30 3.81 16.06
N HIS A 23 -0.74 4.88 15.40
CA HIS A 23 -0.05 5.42 14.22
C HIS A 23 1.40 5.86 14.51
N ARG A 24 1.66 6.44 15.68
CA ARG A 24 3.03 6.80 16.10
C ARG A 24 3.88 5.57 16.38
N ASP A 25 3.36 4.60 17.11
CA ASP A 25 4.08 3.36 17.45
C ASP A 25 4.40 2.56 16.17
N LEU A 26 3.47 2.52 15.20
CA LEU A 26 3.73 1.95 13.87
C LEU A 26 4.74 2.77 13.06
N GLY A 27 4.79 4.09 13.23
CA GLY A 27 5.81 4.94 12.60
C GLY A 27 7.22 4.71 13.16
N GLN A 28 7.33 4.35 14.44
CA GLN A 28 8.59 3.94 15.04
C GLN A 28 9.00 2.53 14.61
N ALA A 29 8.03 1.62 14.45
CA ALA A 29 8.30 0.26 13.98
C ALA A 29 8.67 0.22 12.49
N TYR A 30 8.08 1.10 11.68
CA TYR A 30 8.27 1.15 10.22
C TYR A 30 8.57 2.58 9.74
N PRO A 31 9.70 3.20 10.15
CA PRO A 31 10.05 4.56 9.73
C PRO A 31 10.30 4.67 8.22
N TYR A 32 10.54 3.53 7.58
CA TYR A 32 10.78 3.36 6.15
C TYR A 32 9.52 2.95 5.35
N ALA A 33 8.33 2.97 5.94
CA ALA A 33 7.10 2.54 5.27
C ALA A 33 6.71 3.49 4.12
N VAL A 34 6.81 2.99 2.89
CA VAL A 34 6.46 3.67 1.63
C VAL A 34 5.66 2.73 0.73
N ALA A 35 5.15 3.18 -0.41
CA ALA A 35 4.63 2.25 -1.42
C ALA A 35 5.69 1.17 -1.79
N GLU A 36 5.32 -0.11 -1.77
CA GLU A 36 6.27 -1.21 -2.04
C GLU A 36 6.46 -1.51 -3.54
N LEU A 37 5.77 -0.77 -4.41
CA LEU A 37 6.00 -0.74 -5.85
C LEU A 37 7.18 0.19 -6.15
N ASP A 38 8.12 -0.24 -6.98
CA ASP A 38 9.26 0.60 -7.32
C ASP A 38 8.93 1.49 -8.53
N PHE A 39 9.28 2.76 -8.41
CA PHE A 39 9.04 3.79 -9.43
C PHE A 39 10.02 4.96 -9.23
N THR A 40 10.22 5.71 -10.30
CA THR A 40 11.02 6.95 -10.35
C THR A 40 10.20 8.13 -10.86
N THR A 41 9.05 7.87 -11.50
CA THR A 41 8.14 8.90 -12.02
C THR A 41 6.68 8.61 -11.62
N PRO A 42 5.79 9.63 -11.64
CA PRO A 42 4.36 9.42 -11.44
C PRO A 42 3.74 8.43 -12.45
N PHE A 43 4.24 8.42 -13.70
CA PHE A 43 3.79 7.51 -14.74
C PHE A 43 4.10 6.05 -14.40
N GLU A 44 5.35 5.78 -13.98
CA GLU A 44 5.75 4.45 -13.56
C GLU A 44 4.91 3.94 -12.38
N LEU A 45 4.65 4.78 -11.37
CA LEU A 45 3.80 4.41 -10.24
C LEU A 45 2.36 4.12 -10.68
N LEU A 46 1.81 4.93 -11.58
CA LEU A 46 0.45 4.74 -12.10
C LEU A 46 0.33 3.39 -12.81
N VAL A 47 1.24 3.10 -13.75
CA VAL A 47 1.27 1.82 -14.48
C VAL A 47 1.49 0.65 -13.53
N ALA A 48 2.47 0.73 -12.63
CA ALA A 48 2.75 -0.32 -11.65
C ALA A 48 1.54 -0.59 -10.74
N THR A 49 0.80 0.45 -10.35
CA THR A 49 -0.40 0.31 -9.52
C THR A 49 -1.55 -0.36 -10.26
N VAL A 50 -1.73 -0.08 -11.55
CA VAL A 50 -2.71 -0.81 -12.39
C VAL A 50 -2.28 -2.28 -12.55
N LEU A 51 -0.99 -2.53 -12.76
CA LEU A 51 -0.44 -3.88 -12.86
C LEU A 51 -0.56 -4.67 -11.55
N SER A 52 -0.54 -4.03 -10.39
CA SER A 52 -0.63 -4.69 -9.08
C SER A 52 -1.99 -5.28 -8.76
N ALA A 53 -3.03 -4.94 -9.54
CA ALA A 53 -4.36 -5.54 -9.40
C ALA A 53 -4.27 -7.07 -9.46
N GLN A 54 -4.67 -7.73 -8.36
CA GLN A 54 -4.69 -9.19 -8.22
C GLN A 54 -3.32 -9.87 -8.50
N THR A 55 -2.23 -9.21 -8.16
CA THR A 55 -0.88 -9.79 -8.18
C THR A 55 -0.07 -9.27 -6.99
N THR A 56 1.16 -9.73 -6.83
CA THR A 56 2.04 -9.27 -5.75
C THR A 56 2.94 -8.14 -6.22
N ASP A 57 3.25 -7.19 -5.34
CA ASP A 57 4.19 -6.11 -5.65
C ASP A 57 5.57 -6.66 -6.06
N VAL A 58 5.99 -7.78 -5.45
CA VAL A 58 7.22 -8.51 -5.86
C VAL A 58 7.16 -8.88 -7.34
N ARG A 59 6.05 -9.45 -7.80
CA ARG A 59 5.90 -9.84 -9.22
C ARG A 59 5.89 -8.61 -10.13
N VAL A 60 5.19 -7.54 -9.75
CA VAL A 60 5.18 -6.30 -10.52
C VAL A 60 6.59 -5.72 -10.63
N ASN A 61 7.31 -5.63 -9.53
CA ASN A 61 8.67 -5.08 -9.47
C ASN A 61 9.71 -5.91 -10.24
N MET A 62 9.46 -7.19 -10.46
CA MET A 62 10.29 -8.01 -11.36
C MET A 62 9.95 -7.77 -12.84
N THR A 63 8.75 -7.30 -13.15
CA THR A 63 8.25 -7.07 -14.51
C THR A 63 8.52 -5.65 -15.00
N THR A 64 8.32 -4.64 -14.14
CA THR A 64 8.38 -3.22 -14.52
C THR A 64 9.74 -2.74 -15.05
N PRO A 65 10.93 -3.27 -14.64
CA PRO A 65 12.20 -2.79 -15.20
C PRO A 65 12.31 -2.97 -16.72
N ALA A 66 11.94 -4.15 -17.22
CA ALA A 66 11.96 -4.41 -18.67
C ALA A 66 10.86 -3.64 -19.40
N LEU A 67 9.68 -3.50 -18.77
CA LEU A 67 8.57 -2.74 -19.31
C LEU A 67 8.93 -1.26 -19.51
N PHE A 68 9.48 -0.60 -18.48
CA PHE A 68 9.81 0.82 -18.53
C PHE A 68 11.09 1.12 -19.31
N ALA A 69 12.02 0.16 -19.40
CA ALA A 69 13.13 0.28 -20.35
C ALA A 69 12.63 0.29 -21.81
N ARG A 70 11.56 -0.46 -22.11
CA ARG A 70 10.98 -0.52 -23.46
C ARG A 70 10.01 0.62 -23.75
N PHE A 71 9.20 1.00 -22.76
CA PHE A 71 8.17 2.03 -22.84
C PHE A 71 8.33 3.01 -21.66
N PRO A 72 9.24 3.98 -21.77
CA PRO A 72 9.64 4.84 -20.64
C PRO A 72 8.59 5.88 -20.26
N ASP A 73 7.67 6.22 -21.16
CA ASP A 73 6.65 7.25 -20.98
C ASP A 73 5.29 6.85 -21.57
N ALA A 74 4.30 7.72 -21.36
CA ALA A 74 2.94 7.52 -21.86
C ALA A 74 2.90 7.47 -23.39
N GLU A 75 3.71 8.27 -24.09
CA GLU A 75 3.75 8.31 -25.55
C GLU A 75 4.22 6.96 -26.12
N ALA A 76 5.34 6.43 -25.62
CA ALA A 76 5.88 5.15 -26.03
C ALA A 76 4.92 4.00 -25.73
N MET A 77 4.27 4.01 -24.56
CA MET A 77 3.33 2.95 -24.17
C MET A 77 1.99 3.04 -24.93
N ALA A 78 1.52 4.24 -25.27
CA ALA A 78 0.31 4.45 -26.06
C ALA A 78 0.43 3.81 -27.46
N HIS A 79 1.62 3.90 -28.05
CA HIS A 79 1.99 3.38 -29.37
C HIS A 79 2.59 1.97 -29.35
N ALA A 80 2.65 1.31 -28.18
CA ALA A 80 3.20 -0.03 -28.05
C ALA A 80 2.48 -1.04 -28.96
N ASP A 81 3.24 -1.98 -29.54
CA ASP A 81 2.64 -3.17 -30.13
C ASP A 81 1.92 -3.97 -29.04
N GLU A 82 0.66 -4.34 -29.31
CA GLU A 82 -0.18 -4.98 -28.30
C GLU A 82 0.40 -6.33 -27.86
N ARG A 83 0.98 -7.11 -28.79
CA ARG A 83 1.52 -8.43 -28.48
C ARG A 83 2.80 -8.32 -27.65
N GLU A 84 3.69 -7.39 -28.01
CA GLU A 84 4.89 -7.08 -27.24
C GLU A 84 4.54 -6.66 -25.81
N LEU A 85 3.59 -5.74 -25.65
CA LEU A 85 3.13 -5.28 -24.34
C LEU A 85 2.52 -6.41 -23.51
N GLN A 86 1.70 -7.25 -24.14
CA GLN A 86 1.10 -8.43 -23.49
C GLN A 86 2.15 -9.41 -22.99
N GLU A 87 3.19 -9.69 -23.78
CA GLU A 87 4.25 -10.62 -23.37
C GLU A 87 5.08 -10.06 -22.20
N LEU A 88 5.42 -8.76 -22.24
CA LEU A 88 6.15 -8.13 -21.14
C LEU A 88 5.37 -8.19 -19.82
N VAL A 89 4.05 -7.96 -19.85
CA VAL A 89 3.21 -7.97 -18.64
C VAL A 89 2.61 -9.34 -18.31
N ARG A 90 2.85 -10.38 -19.13
CA ARG A 90 2.37 -11.75 -18.94
C ARG A 90 2.58 -12.30 -17.54
N PRO A 91 3.75 -12.10 -16.87
CA PRO A 91 4.00 -12.62 -15.53
C PRO A 91 3.06 -12.05 -14.45
N THR A 92 2.39 -10.92 -14.71
CA THR A 92 1.51 -10.26 -13.73
C THR A 92 0.11 -10.87 -13.64
N GLY A 93 -0.24 -11.82 -14.51
CA GLY A 93 -1.58 -12.42 -14.58
C GLY A 93 -2.64 -11.46 -15.13
N PHE A 94 -3.75 -11.98 -15.69
CA PHE A 94 -4.77 -11.18 -16.40
C PHE A 94 -4.17 -10.20 -17.44
N TYR A 95 -3.06 -10.61 -18.04
CA TYR A 95 -2.16 -9.71 -18.76
C TYR A 95 -2.79 -9.05 -19.98
N ARG A 96 -3.75 -9.69 -20.66
CA ARG A 96 -4.47 -9.08 -21.78
C ARG A 96 -5.24 -7.83 -21.35
N ASN A 97 -6.03 -7.97 -20.27
CA ASN A 97 -6.80 -6.86 -19.71
C ASN A 97 -5.87 -5.78 -19.14
N LYS A 98 -4.77 -6.19 -18.49
CA LYS A 98 -3.78 -5.25 -17.96
C LYS A 98 -3.05 -4.48 -19.06
N ALA A 99 -2.60 -5.15 -20.13
CA ALA A 99 -1.97 -4.54 -21.30
C ALA A 99 -2.93 -3.54 -21.96
N ALA A 100 -4.18 -3.93 -22.19
CA ALA A 100 -5.20 -3.04 -22.73
C ALA A 100 -5.46 -1.83 -21.81
N ALA A 101 -5.49 -2.05 -20.49
CA ALA A 101 -5.67 -0.96 -19.52
C ALA A 101 -4.50 0.02 -19.51
N ILE A 102 -3.25 -0.45 -19.46
CA ILE A 102 -2.07 0.42 -19.41
C ILE A 102 -1.80 1.12 -20.75
N GLN A 103 -2.15 0.49 -21.87
CA GLN A 103 -2.11 1.15 -23.16
C GLN A 103 -3.23 2.20 -23.30
N GLY A 104 -4.45 1.85 -22.88
CA GLY A 104 -5.60 2.75 -22.91
C GLY A 104 -5.43 3.96 -21.99
N LEU A 105 -4.88 3.79 -20.78
CA LEU A 105 -4.57 4.91 -19.90
C LEU A 105 -3.47 5.78 -20.49
N SER A 106 -2.45 5.19 -21.12
CA SER A 106 -1.36 5.95 -21.74
C SER A 106 -1.86 6.81 -22.90
N ARG A 107 -2.74 6.28 -23.76
CA ARG A 107 -3.42 7.07 -24.80
C ARG A 107 -4.23 8.22 -24.20
N ALA A 108 -5.01 7.95 -23.15
CA ALA A 108 -5.78 8.99 -22.48
C ALA A 108 -4.90 10.09 -21.86
N LEU A 109 -3.71 9.75 -21.35
CA LEU A 109 -2.73 10.73 -20.88
C LEU A 109 -2.21 11.61 -22.02
N VAL A 110 -1.83 11.01 -23.15
CA VAL A 110 -1.37 11.74 -24.34
C VAL A 110 -2.46 12.68 -24.85
N ASP A 111 -3.66 12.14 -25.13
CA ASP A 111 -4.74 12.87 -25.78
C ASP A 111 -5.29 14.04 -24.94
N ARG A 112 -5.34 13.89 -23.62
CA ARG A 112 -6.07 14.82 -22.73
C ARG A 112 -5.18 15.58 -21.75
N PHE A 113 -3.99 15.07 -21.47
CA PHE A 113 -3.09 15.59 -20.44
C PHE A 113 -1.65 15.79 -20.96
N GLY A 114 -1.44 15.75 -22.28
CA GLY A 114 -0.13 16.01 -22.88
C GLY A 114 0.94 14.98 -22.52
N GLY A 115 0.54 13.76 -22.16
CA GLY A 115 1.43 12.68 -21.75
C GLY A 115 1.81 12.70 -20.26
N GLU A 116 1.37 13.70 -19.50
CA GLU A 116 1.67 13.82 -18.07
C GLU A 116 0.56 13.26 -17.18
N VAL A 117 0.95 12.64 -16.06
CA VAL A 117 -0.01 12.17 -15.05
C VAL A 117 -0.60 13.38 -14.30
N PRO A 118 -1.93 13.57 -14.30
CA PRO A 118 -2.53 14.73 -13.65
C PRO A 118 -2.45 14.63 -12.12
N GLY A 119 -2.16 15.75 -11.47
CA GLY A 119 -2.06 15.87 -10.00
C GLY A 119 -3.39 16.08 -9.27
N LYS A 120 -4.53 15.69 -9.87
CA LYS A 120 -5.87 15.86 -9.28
C LYS A 120 -6.66 14.56 -9.30
N LEU A 121 -7.43 14.32 -8.24
CA LEU A 121 -8.25 13.12 -8.09
C LEU A 121 -9.29 12.99 -9.21
N GLU A 122 -10.03 14.07 -9.48
CA GLU A 122 -11.09 14.11 -10.49
C GLU A 122 -10.59 13.79 -11.90
N ASP A 123 -9.36 14.20 -12.22
CA ASP A 123 -8.70 13.88 -13.48
C ASP A 123 -8.22 12.43 -13.51
N LEU A 124 -7.55 11.95 -12.46
CA LEU A 124 -7.02 10.59 -12.40
C LEU A 124 -8.11 9.53 -12.53
N VAL A 125 -9.27 9.71 -11.88
CA VAL A 125 -10.36 8.70 -11.93
C VAL A 125 -11.06 8.63 -13.29
N THR A 126 -10.77 9.56 -14.20
CA THR A 126 -11.27 9.50 -15.58
C THR A 126 -10.39 8.61 -16.48
N LEU A 127 -9.21 8.20 -16.01
CA LEU A 127 -8.30 7.35 -16.78
C LEU A 127 -8.78 5.89 -16.74
N PRO A 128 -8.73 5.16 -17.88
CA PRO A 128 -9.06 3.74 -17.93
C PRO A 128 -8.29 2.92 -16.89
N GLY A 129 -9.01 2.10 -16.11
CA GLY A 129 -8.41 1.24 -15.09
C GLY A 129 -8.00 1.95 -13.79
N VAL A 130 -8.26 3.26 -13.66
CA VAL A 130 -7.90 4.05 -12.47
C VAL A 130 -9.14 4.36 -11.63
N GLY A 131 -9.30 3.63 -10.53
CA GLY A 131 -10.30 3.95 -9.51
C GLY A 131 -9.75 4.91 -8.44
N ARG A 132 -10.62 5.38 -7.53
CA ARG A 132 -10.24 6.27 -6.40
C ARG A 132 -9.04 5.76 -5.61
N LYS A 133 -8.99 4.46 -5.30
CA LYS A 133 -7.86 3.84 -4.57
C LYS A 133 -6.54 4.05 -5.33
N THR A 134 -6.51 3.70 -6.61
CA THR A 134 -5.34 3.85 -7.48
C THR A 134 -4.92 5.31 -7.54
N ALA A 135 -5.87 6.22 -7.72
CA ALA A 135 -5.59 7.65 -7.73
C ALA A 135 -4.95 8.14 -6.43
N PHE A 136 -5.45 7.72 -5.26
CA PHE A 136 -4.84 8.11 -3.98
C PHE A 136 -3.45 7.51 -3.75
N VAL A 137 -3.17 6.29 -4.25
CA VAL A 137 -1.80 5.75 -4.22
C VAL A 137 -0.85 6.69 -4.97
N VAL A 138 -1.24 7.12 -6.17
CA VAL A 138 -0.42 7.99 -7.02
C VAL A 138 -0.28 9.39 -6.41
N LEU A 139 -1.39 10.02 -6.03
CA LEU A 139 -1.40 11.36 -5.41
C LEU A 139 -0.56 11.40 -4.13
N GLY A 140 -0.72 10.39 -3.28
CA GLY A 140 -0.01 10.30 -2.00
C GLY A 140 1.49 10.12 -2.16
N ASN A 141 1.92 9.19 -3.02
CA ASN A 141 3.32 8.78 -3.08
C ASN A 141 4.14 9.52 -4.16
N ALA A 142 3.52 10.02 -5.22
CA ALA A 142 4.22 10.75 -6.29
C ALA A 142 4.04 12.27 -6.24
N PHE A 143 2.90 12.76 -5.71
CA PHE A 143 2.60 14.21 -5.66
C PHE A 143 2.58 14.79 -4.25
N GLY A 144 2.77 13.96 -3.21
CA GLY A 144 2.70 14.39 -1.81
C GLY A 144 1.31 14.88 -1.38
N GLN A 145 0.27 14.59 -2.15
CA GLN A 145 -1.10 14.96 -1.83
C GLN A 145 -1.76 13.86 -0.98
N PRO A 146 -2.18 14.16 0.26
CA PRO A 146 -2.60 13.10 1.16
C PRO A 146 -3.87 12.37 0.72
N GLY A 147 -3.87 11.05 0.88
CA GLY A 147 -5.03 10.19 0.57
C GLY A 147 -5.02 8.91 1.40
N ILE A 148 -6.20 8.46 1.81
CA ILE A 148 -6.36 7.15 2.44
C ILE A 148 -6.66 6.12 1.36
N THR A 149 -5.84 5.07 1.30
CA THR A 149 -6.04 3.96 0.38
C THR A 149 -6.56 2.75 1.13
N VAL A 150 -7.87 2.49 1.04
CA VAL A 150 -8.49 1.33 1.67
C VAL A 150 -8.31 0.09 0.79
N ASP A 151 -7.39 -0.78 1.17
CA ASP A 151 -7.24 -2.12 0.61
C ASP A 151 -7.66 -3.20 1.61
N THR A 152 -7.39 -4.47 1.28
CA THR A 152 -7.74 -5.60 2.14
C THR A 152 -6.95 -5.63 3.45
N HIS A 153 -5.74 -5.07 3.50
CA HIS A 153 -4.96 -4.93 4.71
C HIS A 153 -5.51 -3.79 5.56
N PHE A 154 -5.66 -2.60 4.99
CA PHE A 154 -6.20 -1.42 5.66
C PHE A 154 -7.57 -1.69 6.25
N GLY A 155 -8.53 -2.18 5.46
CA GLY A 155 -9.90 -2.43 5.94
C GLY A 155 -9.97 -3.52 7.01
N ARG A 156 -9.10 -4.55 6.95
CA ARG A 156 -8.99 -5.56 8.02
C ARG A 156 -8.43 -4.96 9.30
N LEU A 157 -7.34 -4.21 9.20
CA LEU A 157 -6.67 -3.64 10.37
C LEU A 157 -7.47 -2.50 10.98
N ALA A 158 -8.15 -1.67 10.19
CA ALA A 158 -9.04 -0.63 10.70
C ALA A 158 -10.12 -1.22 11.61
N ARG A 159 -10.67 -2.38 11.25
CA ARG A 159 -11.63 -3.13 12.07
C ARG A 159 -10.98 -3.75 13.32
N ARG A 160 -9.87 -4.48 13.16
CA ARG A 160 -9.15 -5.09 14.31
C ARG A 160 -8.64 -4.08 15.34
N LEU A 161 -8.23 -2.91 14.87
CA LEU A 161 -7.77 -1.81 15.72
C LEU A 161 -8.96 -1.02 16.29
N GLY A 162 -10.21 -1.37 15.95
CA GLY A 162 -11.41 -0.73 16.45
C GLY A 162 -11.56 0.72 15.98
N PHE A 163 -11.08 1.06 14.78
CA PHE A 163 -11.25 2.39 14.19
C PHE A 163 -12.63 2.59 13.57
N THR A 164 -13.22 1.50 13.08
CA THR A 164 -14.53 1.44 12.41
C THR A 164 -15.03 -0.01 12.38
N ASP A 165 -16.35 -0.21 12.31
CA ASP A 165 -16.97 -1.51 12.02
C ASP A 165 -17.37 -1.66 10.54
N GLN A 166 -17.18 -0.62 9.74
CA GLN A 166 -17.56 -0.61 8.34
C GLN A 166 -16.73 -1.60 7.53
N THR A 167 -17.37 -2.20 6.53
CA THR A 167 -16.73 -3.09 5.55
C THR A 167 -16.65 -2.47 4.17
N ASP A 168 -17.52 -1.49 3.89
CA ASP A 168 -17.49 -0.70 2.66
C ASP A 168 -16.25 0.21 2.64
N PRO A 169 -15.38 0.12 1.60
CA PRO A 169 -14.14 0.89 1.56
C PRO A 169 -14.32 2.41 1.65
N VAL A 170 -15.41 2.96 1.08
CA VAL A 170 -15.65 4.40 1.09
C VAL A 170 -16.06 4.87 2.49
N LYS A 171 -16.91 4.09 3.18
CA LYS A 171 -17.25 4.38 4.58
C LYS A 171 -16.05 4.25 5.52
N VAL A 172 -15.20 3.22 5.32
CA VAL A 172 -13.95 3.04 6.07
C VAL A 172 -13.02 4.24 5.85
N GLU A 173 -12.85 4.68 4.60
CA GLU A 173 -12.05 5.88 4.25
C GLU A 173 -12.52 7.08 5.08
N HIS A 174 -13.81 7.40 5.05
CA HIS A 174 -14.38 8.56 5.75
C HIS A 174 -14.26 8.46 7.29
N GLU A 175 -14.63 7.33 7.89
CA GLU A 175 -14.62 7.19 9.35
C GLU A 175 -13.20 7.22 9.93
N VAL A 176 -12.25 6.57 9.23
CA VAL A 176 -10.84 6.56 9.63
C VAL A 176 -10.20 7.93 9.36
N ALA A 177 -10.49 8.58 8.23
CA ALA A 177 -10.00 9.93 7.94
C ALA A 177 -10.31 10.92 9.07
N ALA A 178 -11.48 10.84 9.68
CA ALA A 178 -11.90 11.71 10.79
C ALA A 178 -11.07 11.54 12.09
N LEU A 179 -10.28 10.45 12.21
CA LEU A 179 -9.40 10.20 13.35
C LEU A 179 -8.04 10.89 13.23
N PHE A 180 -7.58 11.15 12.01
CA PHE A 180 -6.20 11.59 11.71
C PHE A 180 -6.17 12.97 11.05
N GLU A 181 -5.00 13.62 11.08
CA GLU A 181 -4.80 14.85 10.30
C GLU A 181 -4.53 14.48 8.84
N LYS A 182 -4.93 15.35 7.90
CA LYS A 182 -4.78 15.07 6.46
C LYS A 182 -3.35 14.68 6.10
N ARG A 183 -2.35 15.41 6.64
CA ARG A 183 -0.92 15.13 6.39
C ARG A 183 -0.48 13.71 6.76
N ASP A 184 -1.19 13.02 7.65
CA ASP A 184 -0.83 11.68 8.13
C ASP A 184 -1.47 10.56 7.29
N TRP A 185 -2.38 10.89 6.35
CA TRP A 185 -3.22 9.90 5.67
C TRP A 185 -2.43 8.89 4.84
N THR A 186 -1.50 9.37 4.01
CA THR A 186 -0.68 8.50 3.16
C THR A 186 0.21 7.59 4.00
N ASP A 187 0.90 8.15 5.00
CA ASP A 187 1.74 7.39 5.94
C ASP A 187 0.94 6.36 6.73
N LEU A 188 -0.27 6.72 7.18
CA LEU A 188 -1.16 5.78 7.85
C LEU A 188 -1.50 4.61 6.94
N SER A 189 -1.84 4.87 5.68
CA SER A 189 -2.12 3.82 4.70
C SER A 189 -0.91 2.91 4.49
N ASN A 190 0.28 3.47 4.25
CA ASN A 190 1.51 2.68 4.07
C ASN A 190 1.82 1.84 5.32
N ARG A 191 1.77 2.43 6.52
CA ARG A 191 2.05 1.73 7.79
C ARG A 191 1.06 0.62 8.09
N LEU A 192 -0.23 0.80 7.81
CA LEU A 192 -1.22 -0.26 7.99
C LEU A 192 -1.03 -1.39 6.98
N VAL A 193 -0.70 -1.10 5.72
CA VAL A 193 -0.36 -2.15 4.74
C VAL A 193 0.88 -2.92 5.21
N PHE A 194 1.95 -2.22 5.63
CA PHE A 194 3.16 -2.84 6.17
C PHE A 194 2.84 -3.76 7.34
N HIS A 195 2.14 -3.23 8.35
CA HIS A 195 1.77 -3.99 9.54
C HIS A 195 0.93 -5.22 9.20
N GLY A 196 -0.04 -5.06 8.28
CA GLY A 196 -0.93 -6.15 7.86
C GLY A 196 -0.24 -7.23 7.03
N ARG A 197 0.91 -6.94 6.41
CA ARG A 197 1.73 -7.90 5.66
C ARG A 197 2.80 -8.58 6.52
N ARG A 198 3.30 -7.88 7.54
CA ARG A 198 4.46 -8.32 8.36
C ARG A 198 4.06 -9.00 9.67
N VAL A 199 2.96 -8.58 10.29
CA VAL A 199 2.57 -8.98 11.65
C VAL A 199 1.10 -9.40 11.72
N CYS A 200 0.18 -8.53 11.29
CA CYS A 200 -1.25 -8.72 11.49
C CYS A 200 -1.90 -9.49 10.32
N HIS A 201 -1.43 -10.72 10.13
CA HIS A 201 -1.87 -11.63 9.06
C HIS A 201 -3.35 -11.92 9.11
N ALA A 202 -3.97 -12.19 7.96
CA ALA A 202 -5.41 -12.39 7.87
C ALA A 202 -5.90 -13.57 8.74
N LYS A 203 -5.22 -14.73 8.66
CA LYS A 203 -5.63 -15.96 9.34
C LYS A 203 -5.08 -16.11 10.76
N ARG A 204 -3.77 -15.89 10.96
CA ARG A 204 -3.09 -16.07 12.25
C ARG A 204 -2.13 -14.90 12.49
N PRO A 205 -2.61 -13.77 13.08
CA PRO A 205 -1.75 -12.63 13.36
C PRO A 205 -0.73 -12.95 14.47
N ALA A 206 0.43 -12.30 14.41
CA ALA A 206 1.51 -12.46 15.39
C ALA A 206 1.31 -11.52 16.60
N CYS A 207 0.23 -11.71 17.36
CA CYS A 207 -0.15 -10.80 18.45
C CYS A 207 0.95 -10.64 19.52
N GLY A 208 1.63 -11.72 19.90
CA GLY A 208 2.72 -11.73 20.90
C GLY A 208 3.96 -10.93 20.47
N ALA A 209 4.13 -10.69 19.17
CA ALA A 209 5.23 -9.91 18.60
C ALA A 209 4.77 -8.55 18.03
N CYS A 210 3.53 -8.15 18.30
CA CYS A 210 2.94 -6.95 17.70
C CYS A 210 3.35 -5.66 18.45
N PRO A 211 3.91 -4.64 17.77
CA PRO A 211 4.37 -3.41 18.41
C PRO A 211 3.23 -2.59 19.05
N VAL A 212 1.98 -2.82 18.63
CA VAL A 212 0.80 -2.10 19.13
C VAL A 212 -0.14 -2.98 19.96
N ALA A 213 0.32 -4.16 20.39
CA ALA A 213 -0.46 -5.15 21.14
C ALA A 213 -1.21 -4.53 22.34
N ARG A 214 -0.53 -3.69 23.13
CA ARG A 214 -1.10 -3.05 24.34
C ARG A 214 -2.25 -2.07 24.06
N LEU A 215 -2.41 -1.63 22.81
CA LEU A 215 -3.45 -0.69 22.38
C LEU A 215 -4.51 -1.34 21.50
N CYS A 216 -4.34 -2.62 21.16
CA CYS A 216 -5.15 -3.33 20.19
C CYS A 216 -6.36 -4.00 20.85
N PRO A 217 -7.60 -3.62 20.51
CA PRO A 217 -8.80 -4.26 21.03
C PRO A 217 -8.92 -5.74 20.59
N SER A 218 -8.40 -6.08 19.41
CA SER A 218 -8.35 -7.46 18.89
C SER A 218 -7.10 -8.25 19.34
N TYR A 219 -6.36 -7.80 20.36
CA TYR A 219 -5.27 -8.62 20.90
C TYR A 219 -5.80 -9.97 21.37
N GLY A 220 -5.15 -11.07 20.96
CA GLY A 220 -5.60 -12.43 21.23
C GLY A 220 -6.30 -13.13 20.06
N GLU A 221 -6.57 -12.44 18.94
CA GLU A 221 -7.08 -13.09 17.71
C GLU A 221 -6.08 -14.06 17.05
N GLY A 222 -4.81 -14.04 17.44
CA GLY A 222 -3.76 -14.89 16.88
C GLY A 222 -2.78 -15.38 17.92
N GLU A 223 -1.55 -15.67 17.50
CA GLU A 223 -0.53 -16.22 18.41
C GLU A 223 -0.09 -15.17 19.43
N THR A 224 -0.26 -15.46 20.72
CA THR A 224 0.07 -14.55 21.83
C THR A 224 1.38 -14.90 22.52
N ASP A 225 1.87 -16.13 22.40
CA ASP A 225 3.19 -16.48 22.93
C ASP A 225 4.26 -15.70 22.14
N PRO A 226 5.13 -14.90 22.80
CA PRO A 226 6.08 -14.03 22.11
C PRO A 226 7.04 -14.78 21.17
N GLU A 227 7.56 -15.93 21.60
CA GLU A 227 8.52 -16.69 20.81
C GLU A 227 7.85 -17.34 19.61
N SER A 228 6.69 -17.95 19.82
CA SER A 228 5.87 -18.53 18.73
C SER A 228 5.41 -17.45 17.75
N ALA A 229 5.02 -16.27 18.23
CA ALA A 229 4.58 -15.16 17.39
C ALA A 229 5.71 -14.61 16.50
N LYS A 230 6.96 -14.56 17.01
CA LYS A 230 8.13 -14.13 16.21
C LYS A 230 8.33 -15.01 14.98
N THR A 231 8.05 -16.32 15.07
CA THR A 231 8.16 -17.24 13.91
C THR A 231 7.19 -16.92 12.78
N LEU A 232 6.13 -16.15 13.06
CA LEU A 232 5.11 -15.76 12.08
C LEU A 232 5.44 -14.46 11.37
N LEU A 233 6.45 -13.72 11.81
CA LEU A 233 6.85 -12.47 11.18
C LEU A 233 7.31 -12.71 9.74
N LYS A 234 7.09 -11.71 8.88
CA LYS A 234 7.34 -11.80 7.42
C LYS A 234 8.23 -10.67 6.93
N TYR A 235 8.75 -10.83 5.72
CA TYR A 235 9.62 -9.87 5.05
C TYR A 235 10.90 -9.60 5.85
N GLU A 236 11.23 -8.34 6.12
CA GLU A 236 12.41 -7.96 6.89
C GLU A 236 12.29 -8.30 8.38
N LEU A 237 11.09 -8.59 8.88
CA LEU A 237 10.89 -8.98 10.28
C LEU A 237 10.97 -10.50 10.50
N ALA A 238 11.06 -11.30 9.43
CA ALA A 238 11.12 -12.75 9.59
C ALA A 238 12.44 -13.18 10.25
N PRO A 239 12.46 -14.26 11.04
CA PRO A 239 13.70 -14.74 11.67
C PRO A 239 14.83 -14.98 10.65
N GLY A 240 16.04 -14.52 10.94
CA GLY A 240 17.19 -14.63 10.04
C GLY A 240 17.30 -13.51 8.99
N ARG A 241 16.53 -12.42 9.15
CA ARG A 241 16.51 -11.25 8.25
C ARG A 241 16.94 -9.97 8.96
N GLU A 242 17.60 -10.09 10.10
CA GLU A 242 17.96 -8.98 10.99
C GLU A 242 18.82 -7.94 10.26
N GLU A 243 19.78 -8.39 9.44
CA GLU A 243 20.62 -7.51 8.62
C GLU A 243 19.80 -6.69 7.61
N LEU A 244 18.80 -7.29 6.97
CA LEU A 244 17.90 -6.56 6.06
C LEU A 244 17.12 -5.49 6.82
N LEU A 245 16.60 -5.81 8.01
CA LEU A 245 15.90 -4.85 8.86
C LEU A 245 16.83 -3.70 9.27
N GLU A 246 18.06 -3.99 9.67
CA GLU A 246 19.06 -2.98 10.02
C GLU A 246 19.33 -2.02 8.85
N ARG A 247 19.51 -2.57 7.64
CA ARG A 247 19.70 -1.75 6.43
C ARG A 247 18.48 -0.87 6.15
N MET A 248 17.27 -1.39 6.28
CA MET A 248 16.03 -0.60 6.09
C MET A 248 15.89 0.51 7.14
N LEU A 249 16.23 0.22 8.41
CA LEU A 249 16.24 1.21 9.49
C LEU A 249 17.31 2.29 9.28
N ALA A 250 18.43 1.94 8.66
CA ALA A 250 19.47 2.88 8.24
C ALA A 250 19.08 3.72 7.00
N GLY A 251 17.88 3.52 6.45
CA GLY A 251 17.37 4.30 5.32
C GLY A 251 17.77 3.75 3.94
N ALA A 252 18.24 2.50 3.85
CA ALA A 252 18.51 1.87 2.57
C ALA A 252 17.22 1.76 1.73
N THR A 253 17.28 2.28 0.51
CA THR A 253 16.19 2.17 -0.46
C THR A 253 16.04 0.73 -0.95
N ARG A 254 14.85 0.38 -1.43
CA ARG A 254 14.59 -0.95 -2.02
C ARG A 254 15.52 -1.26 -3.20
N ALA A 255 15.87 -0.24 -4.00
CA ALA A 255 16.81 -0.38 -5.10
C ALA A 255 18.22 -0.74 -4.61
N GLN A 256 18.73 -0.05 -3.59
CA GLN A 256 20.03 -0.35 -2.97
C GLN A 256 20.06 -1.77 -2.40
N LEU A 257 19.01 -2.15 -1.66
CA LEU A 257 18.90 -3.49 -1.06
C LEU A 257 18.94 -4.62 -2.11
N ARG A 258 18.31 -4.42 -3.27
CA ARG A 258 18.39 -5.42 -4.35
C ARG A 258 19.75 -5.46 -5.01
N ALA A 259 20.41 -4.32 -5.20
CA ALA A 259 21.77 -4.26 -5.72
C ALA A 259 22.76 -4.98 -4.77
N GLU A 260 22.48 -4.96 -3.47
CA GLU A 260 23.20 -5.69 -2.42
C GLU A 260 22.82 -7.20 -2.36
N GLY A 261 21.84 -7.64 -3.15
CA GLY A 261 21.42 -9.04 -3.24
C GLY A 261 20.32 -9.45 -2.25
N TYR A 262 19.75 -8.53 -1.48
CA TYR A 262 18.65 -8.86 -0.57
C TYR A 262 17.35 -9.16 -1.35
N GLY A 263 16.75 -10.33 -1.09
CA GLY A 263 15.40 -10.62 -1.54
C GLY A 263 14.36 -9.81 -0.76
N LEU A 264 13.50 -9.03 -1.43
CA LEU A 264 12.47 -8.20 -0.76
C LEU A 264 11.09 -8.88 -0.67
N GLY A 265 11.04 -10.19 -0.92
CA GLY A 265 9.83 -11.01 -0.79
C GLY A 265 9.52 -11.41 0.66
N ALA A 266 8.33 -12.02 0.81
CA ALA A 266 7.82 -12.57 2.07
C ALA A 266 8.27 -14.01 2.31
#